data_AF-A0A178IDG4-F1
#
_entry.id   AF-A0A178IDG4-F1
#
_cell.length_a   1.000
_cell.length_b   1.000
_cell.length_c   1.000
_cell.angle_alpha   90.00
_cell.angle_beta   90.00
_cell.angle_gamma   90.00
#
_symmetry.space_group_name_H-M   'P 1'
#
loop_
_entity.id
_entity.type
_entity.pdbx_description
1 polymer ?
#
loop_
_entity_poly.entity_id
_entity_poly.type
_entity_poly.pdbx_seq_one_letter_code
_entity_poly.pdbx_strand_id
1 'polypeptide(L)'
;MAAPNHNQPISIKYWMLAIFISAFPFLNLVLVPIFALVGSDRSKKNFFKAHIAWFLIFIGLQLVLGIVLFATGLLDVIIKILAPMLADYFSSLGQGMR
;
A
#
# COMPACT_ATOMS: atom_id res chain seq x y z
N MET A 1 20.25 -29.75 -30.12
CA MET A 1 19.64 -28.43 -29.83
C MET A 1 20.22 -27.92 -28.53
N ALA A 2 20.97 -26.81 -28.53
CA ALA A 2 21.44 -26.20 -27.28
C ALA A 2 20.23 -25.63 -26.52
N ALA A 3 20.19 -25.81 -25.20
CA ALA A 3 19.15 -25.18 -24.37
C ALA A 3 19.17 -23.66 -24.59
N PRO A 4 18.02 -22.97 -24.66
CA PRO A 4 18.01 -21.53 -24.88
C PRO A 4 18.84 -20.86 -23.78
N ASN A 5 19.83 -20.04 -24.15
CA ASN A 5 20.66 -19.35 -23.18
C ASN A 5 19.85 -18.21 -22.55
N HIS A 6 19.26 -18.48 -21.38
CA HIS A 6 18.43 -17.53 -20.62
C HIS A 6 19.24 -16.44 -19.88
N ASN A 7 20.57 -16.49 -19.96
CA ASN A 7 21.48 -15.66 -19.17
C ASN A 7 22.05 -14.47 -19.96
N GLN A 8 21.43 -14.09 -21.08
CA GLN A 8 21.86 -12.88 -21.77
C GLN A 8 21.62 -11.66 -20.87
N PRO A 9 22.69 -10.91 -20.52
CA PRO A 9 22.55 -9.74 -19.67
C PRO A 9 21.72 -8.68 -20.40
N ILE A 10 20.76 -8.11 -19.67
CA ILE A 10 19.94 -7.01 -20.18
C ILE A 10 20.73 -5.72 -20.08
N SER A 11 20.68 -4.89 -21.11
CA SER A 11 21.44 -3.65 -21.16
C SER A 11 21.02 -2.66 -20.07
N ILE A 12 21.98 -1.87 -19.57
CA ILE A 12 21.72 -0.80 -18.58
C ILE A 12 20.70 0.19 -19.13
N LYS A 13 20.79 0.54 -20.41
CA LYS A 13 19.84 1.45 -21.08
C LYS A 13 18.39 0.97 -20.95
N TYR A 14 18.15 -0.33 -21.08
CA TYR A 14 16.82 -0.90 -20.86
C TYR A 14 16.37 -0.73 -19.41
N TRP A 15 17.24 -1.03 -18.43
CA TRP A 15 16.89 -0.90 -17.01
C TRP A 15 16.60 0.55 -16.61
N MET A 16 17.38 1.51 -17.12
CA MET A 16 17.12 2.93 -16.90
C MET A 16 15.74 3.32 -17.42
N LEU A 17 15.37 2.88 -18.62
CA LEU A 17 14.05 3.16 -19.18
C LEU A 17 12.94 2.45 -18.41
N ALA A 18 13.15 1.19 -18.02
CA ALA A 18 12.19 0.43 -17.23
C ALA A 18 11.90 1.11 -15.89
N ILE A 19 12.94 1.54 -15.16
CA ILE A 19 12.79 2.26 -13.89
C ILE A 19 12.09 3.60 -14.12
N PHE A 20 12.44 4.35 -15.16
CA PHE A 20 11.81 5.62 -15.50
C PHE A 20 10.31 5.47 -15.78
N ILE A 21 9.92 4.48 -16.59
CA ILE A 21 8.51 4.21 -16.90
C ILE A 21 7.75 3.75 -15.64
N SER A 22 8.35 2.86 -14.85
CA SER A 22 7.74 2.35 -13.62
C SER A 22 7.55 3.42 -12.53
N ALA A 23 8.28 4.55 -12.61
CA ALA A 23 8.09 5.67 -11.69
C ALA A 23 6.74 6.37 -11.86
N PHE A 24 6.10 6.26 -13.04
CA PHE A 24 4.78 6.84 -13.28
C PHE A 24 3.67 5.87 -12.86
N PRO A 25 2.86 6.20 -11.83
CA PRO A 25 1.92 5.25 -11.23
C PRO A 25 0.91 4.67 -12.23
N PHE A 26 0.34 5.50 -13.11
CA PHE A 26 -0.65 5.05 -14.09
C PHE A 26 -0.07 4.17 -15.20
N LEU A 27 1.13 4.51 -15.68
CA LEU A 27 1.84 3.69 -16.66
C LEU A 27 2.25 2.36 -16.04
N ASN A 28 2.66 2.37 -14.77
CA ASN A 28 3.04 1.19 -14.01
C ASN A 28 1.88 0.19 -13.89
N LEU A 29 0.65 0.66 -13.65
CA LEU A 29 -0.54 -0.19 -13.51
C LEU A 29 -0.87 -0.99 -14.78
N VAL A 30 -0.55 -0.46 -15.97
CA VAL A 30 -0.86 -1.12 -17.25
C VAL A 30 0.36 -1.87 -17.79
N LEU A 31 1.55 -1.26 -17.78
CA LEU A 31 2.74 -1.83 -18.40
C LEU A 31 3.36 -2.95 -17.57
N VAL A 32 3.28 -2.90 -16.24
CA VAL A 32 3.88 -3.94 -15.39
C VAL A 32 3.19 -5.29 -15.54
N PRO A 33 1.84 -5.42 -15.50
CA PRO A 33 1.19 -6.70 -15.74
C PRO A 33 1.53 -7.27 -17.12
N ILE A 34 1.57 -6.41 -18.15
CA ILE A 34 1.91 -6.82 -19.52
C ILE A 34 3.33 -7.40 -19.56
N PHE A 35 4.33 -6.69 -19.03
CA PHE A 35 5.70 -7.18 -19.04
C PHE A 35 5.95 -8.36 -18.09
N ALA A 36 5.24 -8.44 -16.97
CA ALA A 36 5.32 -9.57 -16.04
C ALA A 36 4.79 -10.87 -16.65
N LEU A 37 3.71 -10.80 -17.44
CA LEU A 37 3.02 -11.95 -18.00
C LEU A 37 3.51 -12.33 -19.40
N VAL A 38 3.67 -11.33 -20.29
CA VAL A 38 3.95 -11.52 -21.72
C VAL A 38 5.44 -11.39 -22.06
N GLY A 39 6.27 -10.85 -21.16
CA GLY A 39 7.71 -10.68 -21.41
C GLY A 39 8.40 -11.98 -21.83
N SER A 40 9.34 -11.87 -22.79
CA SER A 40 10.12 -12.99 -23.32
C SER A 40 11.31 -13.35 -22.42
N ASP A 41 11.95 -12.35 -21.81
CA ASP A 41 13.15 -12.54 -21.00
C ASP A 41 12.81 -12.84 -19.55
N ARG A 42 13.34 -13.95 -19.02
CA ARG A 42 13.09 -14.40 -17.64
C ARG A 42 13.44 -13.32 -16.61
N SER A 43 14.57 -12.64 -16.79
CA SER A 43 15.02 -11.59 -15.87
C SER A 43 14.07 -10.37 -15.85
N LYS A 44 13.59 -9.91 -17.03
CA LYS A 44 12.58 -8.84 -17.12
C LYS A 44 11.28 -9.25 -16.42
N LYS A 45 10.77 -10.45 -16.71
CA LYS A 45 9.54 -10.95 -16.08
C LYS A 45 9.63 -10.98 -14.57
N ASN A 46 10.76 -11.47 -14.03
CA ASN A 46 10.94 -11.57 -12.58
C ASN A 46 10.99 -10.19 -11.92
N PHE A 47 11.62 -9.20 -12.56
CA PHE A 47 11.63 -7.82 -12.08
C PHE A 47 10.21 -7.23 -11.99
N PHE A 48 9.40 -7.40 -13.04
CA PHE A 48 8.02 -6.88 -13.05
C PHE A 48 7.09 -7.65 -12.11
N LYS A 49 7.28 -8.97 -11.94
CA LYS A 49 6.58 -9.74 -10.89
C LYS A 49 6.92 -9.25 -9.49
N ALA A 50 8.19 -8.94 -9.22
CA ALA A 50 8.60 -8.36 -7.95
C ALA A 50 7.96 -6.99 -7.73
N HIS A 51 7.83 -6.17 -8.78
CA HIS A 51 7.10 -4.89 -8.70
C HIS A 51 5.63 -5.09 -8.29
N ILE A 52 4.93 -6.06 -8.87
CA ILE A 52 3.55 -6.39 -8.49
C ILE A 52 3.48 -6.83 -7.02
N ALA A 53 4.40 -7.69 -6.59
CA ALA A 53 4.46 -8.15 -5.20
C ALA A 53 4.66 -6.97 -4.22
N TRP A 54 5.62 -6.09 -4.51
CA TRP A 54 5.85 -4.88 -3.71
C TRP A 54 4.66 -3.95 -3.68
N PHE A 55 3.99 -3.75 -4.83
CA PHE A 55 2.78 -2.94 -4.90
C PHE A 55 1.66 -3.49 -3.99
N LEU A 56 1.44 -4.81 -4.01
CA LEU A 56 0.46 -5.45 -3.12
C LEU A 56 0.85 -5.33 -1.65
N ILE A 57 2.13 -5.45 -1.31
CA ILE A 57 2.63 -5.25 0.06
C ILE A 57 2.34 -3.81 0.51
N PHE A 58 2.63 -2.80 -0.31
CA PHE A 58 2.36 -1.40 0.05
C PHE A 58 0.87 -1.13 0.22
N ILE A 59 0.01 -1.69 -0.63
CA ILE A 59 -1.44 -1.61 -0.42
C ILE A 59 -1.82 -2.22 0.92
N GLY A 60 -1.33 -3.43 1.23
CA GLY A 60 -1.59 -4.09 2.51
C GLY A 60 -1.16 -3.23 3.71
N LEU A 61 0.04 -2.66 3.66
CA LEU A 61 0.56 -1.78 4.71
C LEU A 61 -0.29 -0.51 4.88
N GLN A 62 -0.70 0.12 3.79
CA GLN A 62 -1.56 1.32 3.83
C GLN A 62 -2.95 1.00 4.40
N LEU A 63 -3.51 -0.17 4.07
CA LEU A 63 -4.79 -0.60 4.64
C LEU A 63 -4.68 -0.83 6.15
N VAL A 64 -3.64 -1.53 6.60
CA VAL A 64 -3.41 -1.76 8.04
C VAL A 64 -3.23 -0.43 8.76
N LEU A 65 -2.38 0.45 8.24
CA LEU A 65 -2.13 1.77 8.83
C LEU A 65 -3.40 2.61 8.85
N GLY A 66 -4.17 2.63 7.76
CA GLY A 66 -5.42 3.36 7.65
C GLY A 66 -6.46 2.89 8.67
N ILE A 67 -6.60 1.57 8.88
CA ILE A 67 -7.50 1.01 9.89
C ILE A 67 -7.08 1.44 11.29
N VAL A 68 -5.78 1.34 11.62
CA VAL A 68 -5.26 1.71 12.94
C VAL A 68 -5.52 3.19 13.21
N LEU A 69 -5.12 4.07 12.28
CA LEU A 69 -5.30 5.51 12.43
C LEU A 69 -6.77 5.92 12.49
N PHE A 70 -7.63 5.27 11.71
CA PHE A 70 -9.07 5.51 11.75
C PHE A 70 -9.66 5.08 13.09
N ALA A 71 -9.31 3.89 13.57
CA ALA A 71 -9.82 3.38 14.85
C ALA A 71 -9.39 4.24 16.03
N THR A 72 -8.11 4.64 16.08
CA THR A 72 -7.60 5.52 17.15
C THR A 72 -8.21 6.92 17.06
N GLY A 73 -8.28 7.50 15.86
CA GLY A 73 -8.89 8.81 15.66
C GLY A 73 -10.39 8.83 15.99
N LEU A 74 -11.13 7.78 15.64
CA LEU A 74 -12.55 7.65 15.96
C LEU A 74 -12.77 7.55 17.47
N LEU A 75 -11.95 6.77 18.18
CA LEU A 75 -12.01 6.66 19.64
C LEU A 75 -11.76 8.02 20.30
N ASP A 76 -10.78 8.78 19.84
CA ASP A 76 -10.48 10.12 20.35
C ASP A 76 -11.66 11.09 20.17
N VAL A 77 -12.34 11.03 19.02
CA VAL A 77 -13.55 11.84 18.76
C VAL A 77 -14.68 11.46 19.71
N ILE A 78 -14.91 10.16 19.92
CA ILE A 78 -15.95 9.66 20.84
C ILE A 78 -15.68 10.17 22.25
N ILE A 79 -14.45 10.05 22.75
CA ILE A 79 -14.08 10.51 24.09
C ILE A 79 -14.33 12.01 24.24
N LYS A 80 -13.93 12.81 23.25
CA LYS A 80 -14.11 14.27 23.28
C LYS A 80 -15.59 14.69 23.34
N ILE A 81 -16.49 13.92 22.74
CA ILE A 81 -17.93 14.19 22.76
C ILE A 81 -18.56 13.67 24.06
N LEU A 82 -18.23 12.45 24.47
CA LEU A 82 -18.89 11.76 25.58
C LEU A 82 -18.40 12.23 26.95
N ALA A 83 -17.11 12.51 27.11
CA ALA A 83 -16.53 12.92 28.39
C ALA A 83 -17.23 14.14 29.03
N PRO A 84 -17.48 15.26 28.33
CA PRO A 84 -18.20 16.38 28.93
C PRO A 84 -19.67 16.03 29.26
N MET A 85 -20.36 15.30 28.38
CA MET A 85 -21.74 14.85 28.63
C MET A 85 -21.84 14.00 29.91
N LEU A 86 -20.90 13.08 30.12
CA LEU A 86 -20.85 12.25 31.32
C LEU A 86 -20.56 13.11 32.56
N ALA A 87 -19.62 14.05 32.47
CA ALA A 87 -19.31 14.97 33.57
C ALA A 87 -20.54 15.76 34.02
N ASP A 88 -21.29 16.31 33.06
CA ASP A 88 -22.53 17.05 33.32
C ASP A 88 -23.59 16.15 33.96
N TYR A 89 -23.79 14.94 33.44
CA TYR A 89 -24.73 13.96 33.99
C TYR A 89 -24.41 13.63 35.47
N PHE A 90 -23.15 13.28 35.76
CA PHE A 90 -22.75 12.97 37.14
C PHE A 90 -22.88 14.19 38.07
N SER A 91 -22.62 15.41 37.58
CA SER A 91 -22.80 16.63 38.36
C SER A 91 -24.27 16.84 38.76
N SER A 92 -25.20 16.57 37.83
CA SER A 92 -26.65 16.72 38.07
C SER A 92 -27.19 15.72 39.08
N LEU A 93 -26.72 14.47 39.02
CA LEU A 93 -27.06 13.44 40.01
C LEU A 93 -26.57 13.82 41.41
N GLY A 94 -25.35 14.36 41.51
CA GLY A 94 -24.79 14.81 42.79
C GLY A 94 -25.57 15.94 43.45
N GLN A 95 -26.22 16.81 42.65
CA GLN A 95 -27.06 17.89 43.15
C GLN A 95 -28.44 17.41 43.60
N GLY A 96 -29.04 16.44 42.91
CA GLY A 96 -30.34 15.87 43.29
C GLY A 96 -30.33 14.99 44.55
N MET A 97 -29.14 14.59 45.03
CA MET A 97 -28.96 13.81 46.27
C MET A 97 -28.71 14.67 47.52
N ARG A 98 -28.59 16.00 47.39
CA ARG A 98 -28.45 16.96 48.50
C ARG A 98 -29.78 17.63 48.80
#